data_AF-A0A6P5RHX3-F1
#
_entry.id   AF-A0A6P5RHX3-F1
#
_cell.length_a   1.000
_cell.length_b   1.000
_cell.length_c   1.000
_cell.angle_alpha   90.00
_cell.angle_beta   90.00
_cell.angle_gamma   90.00
#
_symmetry.space_group_name_H-M   'P 1'
#
loop_
_entity.id
_entity.type
_entity.pdbx_description
1 polymer ?
#
loop_
_entity_poly.entity_id
_entity_poly.type
_entity_poly.pdbx_seq_one_letter_code
_entity_poly.pdbx_strand_id
1 'polypeptide(L)'
;MGPVLSSSPINIYLIWYGKWAPSQKLLITDFIHSISADAHSAAAPSVAEWWRTVSLYTDQTGANVSRNVVVAGQYSDLRYSHGTHLTRLSVQQVIASAVRSAPFPVDHKHGVYLILTSEDVTVQDFCRAVCGFHYFTFPSMVGHTLPYAWIGNSGKQCPEVCAYPFALPGYMGGGGPGSLSPPNRDVGVDGMIS
;
A
#
# COMPACT_ATOMS: atom_id res chain seq x y z
N MET A 1 10.36 -20.55 2.97
CA MET A 1 10.18 -19.18 3.49
C MET A 1 10.73 -18.21 2.45
N GLY A 2 10.01 -17.15 2.10
CA GLY A 2 10.48 -16.12 1.17
C GLY A 2 11.31 -15.04 1.89
N PRO A 3 11.89 -14.07 1.14
CA PRO A 3 12.53 -12.90 1.75
C PRO A 3 11.51 -12.04 2.51
N VAL A 4 11.98 -11.37 3.58
CA VAL A 4 11.19 -10.41 4.36
C VAL A 4 11.89 -9.05 4.42
N LEU A 5 11.16 -7.98 4.74
CA LEU A 5 11.73 -6.66 4.94
C LEU A 5 12.36 -6.55 6.34
N SER A 6 13.64 -6.92 6.45
CA SER A 6 14.39 -6.95 7.71
C SER A 6 15.28 -5.73 7.95
N SER A 7 15.32 -4.77 7.02
CA SER A 7 16.05 -3.51 7.20
C SER A 7 15.45 -2.67 8.34
N SER A 8 16.31 -2.04 9.15
CA SER A 8 15.87 -1.15 10.23
C SER A 8 16.54 0.21 10.08
N PRO A 9 15.79 1.27 9.69
CA PRO A 9 14.37 1.25 9.32
C PRO A 9 14.11 0.62 7.93
N ILE A 10 12.85 0.26 7.67
CA ILE A 10 12.31 0.02 6.33
C ILE A 10 11.93 1.38 5.74
N ASN A 11 12.58 1.75 4.64
CA ASN A 11 12.30 3.01 3.94
C ASN A 11 11.12 2.81 2.98
N ILE A 12 10.00 3.49 3.23
CA ILE A 12 8.82 3.46 2.39
C ILE A 12 8.82 4.65 1.45
N TYR A 13 8.76 4.38 0.14
CA TYR A 13 8.62 5.39 -0.91
C TYR A 13 7.20 5.33 -1.48
N LEU A 14 6.43 6.40 -1.29
CA LEU A 14 5.02 6.46 -1.71
C LEU A 14 4.90 7.09 -3.10
N ILE A 15 4.23 6.39 -4.01
CA ILE A 15 3.88 6.90 -5.34
C ILE A 15 2.36 7.04 -5.41
N TRP A 16 1.88 8.27 -5.31
CA TRP A 16 0.47 8.64 -5.47
C TRP A 16 0.15 8.79 -6.95
N TYR A 17 -0.46 7.78 -7.55
CA TYR A 17 -0.79 7.80 -8.97
C TYR A 17 -2.26 8.19 -9.19
N GLY A 18 -2.48 9.30 -9.89
CA GLY A 18 -3.80 9.89 -10.14
C GLY A 18 -4.20 10.98 -9.13
N LYS A 19 -5.48 11.35 -9.13
CA LYS A 19 -6.01 12.47 -8.34
C LYS A 19 -6.38 12.03 -6.93
N TRP A 20 -5.52 12.40 -6.00
CA TRP A 20 -5.68 12.12 -4.58
C TRP A 20 -6.06 13.39 -3.81
N ALA A 21 -7.08 13.30 -2.96
CA ALA A 21 -7.38 14.37 -2.02
C ALA A 21 -6.26 14.45 -0.95
N PRO A 22 -5.85 15.66 -0.52
CA PRO A 22 -4.83 15.80 0.53
C PRO A 22 -5.17 15.06 1.84
N SER A 23 -6.45 15.02 2.22
CA SER A 23 -6.94 14.30 3.40
C SER A 23 -6.69 12.79 3.30
N GLN A 24 -6.90 12.19 2.14
CA GLN A 24 -6.68 10.76 1.92
C GLN A 24 -5.18 10.41 1.99
N LYS A 25 -4.31 11.24 1.41
CA LYS A 25 -2.85 11.06 1.52
C LYS A 25 -2.39 11.14 2.98
N LEU A 26 -2.91 12.11 3.73
CA LEU A 26 -2.59 12.28 5.14
C LEU A 26 -2.99 11.02 5.94
N LEU A 27 -4.22 10.53 5.76
CA LEU A 27 -4.70 9.33 6.46
C LEU A 27 -3.81 8.09 6.23
N ILE A 28 -3.44 7.82 4.98
CA ILE A 28 -2.55 6.68 4.67
C ILE A 28 -1.13 6.91 5.22
N THR A 29 -0.62 8.14 5.16
CA THR A 29 0.70 8.48 5.70
C THR A 29 0.72 8.34 7.23
N ASP A 30 -0.34 8.78 7.91
CA ASP A 30 -0.50 8.66 9.37
C ASP A 30 -0.62 7.19 9.79
N PHE A 31 -1.37 6.37 9.02
CA PHE A 31 -1.42 4.93 9.24
C PHE A 31 -0.01 4.30 9.17
N ILE A 32 0.78 4.64 8.14
CA ILE A 32 2.15 4.14 8.01
C ILE A 32 3.01 4.58 9.20
N HIS A 33 2.91 5.84 9.64
CA HIS A 33 3.65 6.30 10.83
C HIS A 33 3.24 5.58 12.12
N SER A 34 1.96 5.19 12.24
CA SER A 34 1.44 4.49 13.42
C SER A 34 2.01 3.07 13.60
N ILE A 35 2.62 2.48 12.56
CA ILE A 35 3.31 1.18 12.62
C ILE A 35 4.50 1.23 13.59
N SER A 36 5.23 2.36 13.64
CA SER A 36 6.43 2.53 14.46
C SER A 36 6.21 3.35 15.73
N ALA A 37 4.95 3.61 16.08
CA ALA A 37 4.63 4.23 17.36
C ALA A 37 5.10 3.36 18.54
N ASP A 38 5.49 3.97 19.65
CA ASP A 38 5.82 3.21 20.85
C ASP A 38 4.55 2.53 21.39
N ALA A 39 4.51 1.21 21.26
CA ALA A 39 3.40 0.38 21.66
C ALA A 39 3.05 0.48 23.16
N HIS A 40 3.98 0.90 24.02
CA HIS A 40 3.69 1.13 25.45
C HIS A 40 2.96 2.45 25.71
N SER A 41 3.04 3.39 24.77
CA SER A 41 2.40 4.70 24.84
C SER A 41 1.10 4.78 24.04
N ALA A 42 0.90 3.87 23.08
CA ALA A 42 -0.31 3.80 22.27
C ALA A 42 -1.46 3.10 23.03
N ALA A 43 -2.66 3.65 22.94
CA ALA A 43 -3.85 2.97 23.46
C ALA A 43 -4.08 1.66 22.71
N ALA A 44 -4.31 0.56 23.44
CA ALA A 44 -4.59 -0.74 22.85
C ALA A 44 -6.09 -0.88 22.48
N PRO A 45 -6.43 -1.53 21.35
CA PRO A 45 -5.51 -2.07 20.34
C PRO A 45 -4.90 -0.97 19.45
N SER A 46 -3.65 -1.16 19.00
CA SER A 46 -2.94 -0.22 18.12
C SER A 46 -2.29 -0.89 16.89
N VAL A 47 -2.02 -0.11 15.85
CA VAL A 47 -1.30 -0.58 14.64
C VAL A 47 0.11 -1.09 15.00
N ALA A 48 0.82 -0.40 15.89
CA ALA A 48 2.13 -0.84 16.38
C ALA A 48 2.05 -2.20 17.12
N GLU A 49 1.00 -2.43 17.92
CA GLU A 49 0.78 -3.72 18.58
C GLU A 49 0.46 -4.84 17.59
N TRP A 50 -0.36 -4.56 16.57
CA TRP A 50 -0.60 -5.50 15.48
C TRP A 50 0.69 -5.81 14.70
N TRP A 51 1.49 -4.79 14.34
CA TRP A 51 2.75 -4.96 13.61
C TRP A 51 3.80 -5.72 14.41
N ARG A 52 3.77 -5.63 15.75
CA ARG A 52 4.60 -6.48 16.61
C ARG A 52 4.36 -7.96 16.35
N THR A 53 3.13 -8.37 16.05
CA THR A 53 2.84 -9.76 15.65
C THR A 53 3.46 -10.06 14.29
N VAL A 54 3.36 -9.14 13.33
CA VAL A 54 3.98 -9.28 11.99
C VAL A 54 5.51 -9.40 12.09
N SER A 55 6.14 -8.72 13.04
CA SER A 55 7.59 -8.81 13.26
C SER A 55 8.07 -10.19 13.72
N LEU A 56 7.18 -11.13 14.06
CA LEU A 56 7.55 -12.50 14.42
C LEU A 56 7.86 -13.37 13.20
N TYR A 57 7.44 -12.96 11.99
CA TYR A 57 7.77 -13.67 10.76
C TYR A 57 9.24 -13.46 10.38
N THR A 58 9.86 -14.53 9.87
CA THR A 58 11.28 -14.56 9.51
C THR A 58 11.51 -15.03 8.07
N ASP A 59 12.65 -14.64 7.50
CA ASP A 59 13.16 -15.23 6.27
C ASP A 59 14.00 -16.49 6.53
N GLN A 60 14.66 -17.01 5.48
CA GLN A 60 15.52 -18.20 5.56
C GLN A 60 16.81 -17.98 6.37
N THR A 61 17.20 -16.73 6.64
CA THR A 61 18.37 -16.38 7.46
C THR A 61 18.03 -16.29 8.94
N GLY A 62 16.73 -16.36 9.28
CA GLY A 62 16.24 -16.13 10.64
C GLY A 62 16.05 -14.64 10.96
N ALA A 63 16.25 -13.74 10.00
CA ALA A 63 16.01 -12.32 10.19
C ALA A 63 14.51 -12.03 10.24
N ASN A 64 14.09 -11.26 11.23
CA ASN A 64 12.70 -10.85 11.44
C ASN A 64 12.31 -9.64 10.59
N VAL A 65 11.01 -9.50 10.30
CA VAL A 65 10.46 -8.24 9.78
C VAL A 65 10.74 -7.11 10.78
N SER A 66 11.26 -5.99 10.29
CA SER A 66 11.55 -4.83 11.14
C SER A 66 10.27 -4.13 11.63
N ARG A 67 10.33 -3.60 12.85
CA ARG A 67 9.25 -2.81 13.46
C ARG A 67 9.33 -1.32 13.15
N ASN A 68 10.45 -0.90 12.60
CA ASN A 68 10.72 0.50 12.30
C ASN A 68 10.53 0.74 10.80
N VAL A 69 9.53 1.53 10.45
CA VAL A 69 9.22 2.00 9.11
C VAL A 69 9.30 3.52 9.09
N VAL A 70 9.79 4.07 7.98
CA VAL A 70 9.85 5.51 7.76
C VAL A 70 9.34 5.83 6.37
N VAL A 71 8.52 6.87 6.23
CA VAL A 71 8.18 7.41 4.91
C VAL A 71 9.38 8.23 4.43
N ALA A 72 10.24 7.61 3.63
CA ALA A 72 11.50 8.20 3.16
C ALA A 72 11.30 9.17 1.99
N GLY A 73 10.21 9.03 1.23
CA GLY A 73 9.89 9.95 0.16
C GLY A 73 8.48 9.76 -0.38
N GLN A 74 7.93 10.82 -0.96
CA GLN A 74 6.63 10.80 -1.64
C GLN A 74 6.70 11.45 -3.02
N TYR A 75 6.01 10.88 -4.00
CA TYR A 75 5.88 11.40 -5.36
C TYR A 75 4.42 11.37 -5.80
N SER A 76 3.95 12.42 -6.45
CA SER A 76 2.57 12.50 -6.94
C SER A 76 2.55 12.63 -8.45
N ASP A 77 1.98 11.63 -9.11
CA ASP A 77 1.73 11.66 -10.55
C ASP A 77 0.28 12.04 -10.83
N LEU A 78 0.02 13.35 -10.81
CA LEU A 78 -1.30 13.93 -11.12
C LEU A 78 -1.61 13.93 -12.62
N ARG A 79 -0.61 13.63 -13.46
CA ARG A 79 -0.73 13.71 -14.93
C ARG A 79 -1.03 12.35 -15.56
N TYR A 80 -1.06 11.29 -14.74
CA TYR A 80 -1.26 9.92 -15.19
C TYR A 80 -0.22 9.56 -16.26
N SER A 81 1.07 9.54 -15.92
CA SER A 81 2.15 9.40 -16.91
C SER A 81 2.07 8.14 -17.78
N HIS A 82 1.30 7.13 -17.35
CA HIS A 82 1.01 5.88 -18.06
C HIS A 82 -0.50 5.68 -18.32
N GLY A 83 -1.28 6.76 -18.36
CA GLY A 83 -2.74 6.73 -18.56
C GLY A 83 -3.54 6.29 -17.33
N THR A 84 -4.86 6.21 -17.47
CA THR A 84 -5.80 5.85 -16.38
C THR A 84 -6.12 4.36 -16.29
N HIS A 85 -5.51 3.54 -17.16
CA HIS A 85 -5.69 2.09 -17.22
C HIS A 85 -4.33 1.44 -17.14
N LEU A 86 -4.03 0.80 -16.02
CA LEU A 86 -2.73 0.19 -15.77
C LEU A 86 -2.79 -1.33 -15.87
N THR A 87 -1.63 -1.91 -16.17
CA THR A 87 -1.35 -3.35 -16.07
C THR A 87 -0.24 -3.54 -15.04
N ARG A 88 0.04 -4.80 -14.67
CA ARG A 88 1.21 -5.10 -13.83
C ARG A 88 2.52 -4.56 -14.40
N LEU A 89 2.66 -4.56 -15.73
CA LEU A 89 3.85 -4.02 -16.40
C LEU A 89 3.90 -2.49 -16.31
N SER A 90 2.78 -1.80 -16.55
CA SER A 90 2.78 -0.33 -16.47
C SER A 90 2.90 0.19 -15.04
N VAL A 91 2.51 -0.57 -14.02
CA VAL A 91 2.85 -0.26 -12.62
C VAL A 91 4.38 -0.20 -12.42
N GLN A 92 5.16 -1.10 -13.03
CA GLN A 92 6.62 -1.00 -12.97
C GLN A 92 7.15 0.24 -13.72
N GLN A 93 6.49 0.64 -14.82
CA GLN A 93 6.83 1.85 -15.56
C GLN A 93 6.52 3.13 -14.76
N VAL A 94 5.48 3.11 -13.93
CA VAL A 94 5.16 4.17 -12.95
C VAL A 94 6.31 4.33 -11.96
N ILE A 95 6.81 3.23 -11.38
CA ILE A 95 7.99 3.26 -10.48
C ILE A 95 9.19 3.86 -11.20
N ALA A 96 9.48 3.40 -12.41
CA ALA A 96 10.60 3.91 -13.20
C ALA A 96 10.48 5.42 -13.51
N SER A 97 9.25 5.90 -13.69
CA SER A 97 8.99 7.33 -13.94
C SER A 97 9.15 8.15 -12.66
N ALA A 98 8.69 7.63 -11.52
CA ALA A 98 8.87 8.26 -10.22
C ALA A 98 10.36 8.40 -9.84
N VAL A 99 11.14 7.33 -10.01
CA VAL A 99 12.59 7.32 -9.76
C VAL A 99 13.35 8.31 -10.63
N ARG A 100 12.89 8.57 -11.87
CA ARG A 100 13.50 9.56 -12.76
C ARG A 100 13.06 11.00 -12.48
N SER A 101 11.79 11.19 -12.10
CA SER A 101 11.15 12.51 -12.05
C SER A 101 11.19 13.15 -10.66
N ALA A 102 11.24 12.33 -9.61
CA ALA A 102 11.47 12.73 -8.24
C ALA A 102 12.86 12.26 -7.79
N PRO A 103 13.48 12.90 -6.78
CA PRO A 103 14.72 12.43 -6.18
C PRO A 103 14.47 11.17 -5.32
N PHE A 104 13.74 10.19 -5.84
CA PHE A 104 13.63 8.88 -5.22
C PHE A 104 14.93 8.13 -5.47
N PRO A 105 15.71 7.82 -4.42
CA PRO A 105 16.86 6.95 -4.59
C PRO A 105 16.38 5.57 -5.05
N VAL A 106 17.23 4.84 -5.77
CA VAL A 106 17.02 3.41 -6.06
C VAL A 106 17.49 2.60 -4.85
N ASP A 107 16.64 2.52 -3.83
CA ASP A 107 16.96 1.93 -2.51
C ASP A 107 16.60 0.44 -2.46
N HIS A 108 17.35 -0.38 -3.20
CA HIS A 108 17.13 -1.82 -3.27
C HIS A 108 17.52 -2.59 -1.99
N LYS A 109 18.17 -1.93 -1.02
CA LYS A 109 18.67 -2.57 0.21
C LYS A 109 17.76 -2.34 1.42
N HIS A 110 17.18 -1.15 1.53
CA HIS A 110 16.38 -0.78 2.69
C HIS A 110 14.96 -0.33 2.29
N GLY A 111 14.71 -0.15 0.99
CA GLY A 111 13.51 0.49 0.48
C GLY A 111 12.45 -0.47 -0.03
N VAL A 112 11.19 -0.05 0.12
CA VAL A 112 10.01 -0.62 -0.55
C VAL A 112 9.19 0.51 -1.17
N TYR A 113 8.66 0.27 -2.37
CA TYR A 113 7.87 1.26 -3.11
C TYR A 113 6.40 0.88 -3.04
N LEU A 114 5.56 1.78 -2.55
CA LEU A 114 4.11 1.60 -2.53
C LEU A 114 3.48 2.46 -3.62
N ILE A 115 2.76 1.82 -4.53
CA ILE A 115 2.07 2.47 -5.64
C ILE A 115 0.60 2.50 -5.27
N LEU A 116 0.09 3.70 -5.03
CA LEU A 116 -1.26 3.94 -4.54
C LEU A 116 -2.05 4.63 -5.65
N THR A 117 -2.97 3.89 -6.27
CA THR A 117 -3.81 4.43 -7.35
C THR A 117 -5.10 5.01 -6.78
N SER A 118 -5.43 6.24 -7.17
CA SER A 118 -6.70 6.88 -6.78
C SER A 118 -7.91 6.18 -7.42
N GLU A 119 -9.11 6.49 -6.92
CA GLU A 119 -10.37 5.86 -7.33
C GLU A 119 -10.74 6.02 -8.82
N ASP A 120 -10.10 6.97 -9.52
CA ASP A 120 -10.29 7.27 -10.94
C ASP A 120 -9.30 6.53 -11.87
N VAL A 121 -8.48 5.63 -11.33
CA VAL A 121 -7.55 4.79 -12.07
C VAL A 121 -7.99 3.32 -12.01
N THR A 122 -8.04 2.66 -13.15
CA THR A 122 -8.32 1.22 -13.24
C THR A 122 -7.01 0.45 -13.40
N VAL A 123 -6.94 -0.74 -12.81
CA VAL A 123 -5.80 -1.65 -12.96
C VAL A 123 -6.31 -3.02 -13.37
N GLN A 124 -5.60 -3.68 -14.27
CA GLN A 124 -5.92 -5.03 -14.73
C GLN A 124 -6.13 -5.98 -13.54
N ASP A 125 -7.23 -6.73 -13.58
CA ASP A 125 -7.70 -7.69 -12.57
C ASP A 125 -8.10 -7.09 -11.21
N PHE A 126 -8.03 -5.77 -11.04
CA PHE A 126 -8.59 -5.09 -9.87
C PHE A 126 -10.08 -5.37 -9.75
N CYS A 127 -10.59 -5.52 -8.52
CA CYS A 127 -12.00 -5.83 -8.23
C CYS A 127 -12.50 -7.20 -8.72
N ARG A 128 -11.65 -8.00 -9.36
CA ARG A 128 -12.03 -9.32 -9.89
C ARG A 128 -11.22 -10.44 -9.26
N ALA A 129 -9.91 -10.29 -9.25
CA ALA A 129 -9.00 -11.30 -8.72
C ALA A 129 -8.16 -10.77 -7.55
N VAL A 130 -7.89 -9.46 -7.51
CA VAL A 130 -7.02 -8.83 -6.52
C VAL A 130 -7.50 -7.45 -6.13
N CYS A 131 -7.22 -7.04 -4.89
CA CYS A 131 -7.37 -5.66 -4.40
C CYS A 131 -6.04 -4.89 -4.38
N GLY A 132 -4.94 -5.65 -4.44
CA GLY A 132 -3.56 -5.20 -4.43
C GLY A 132 -2.65 -6.38 -4.77
N PHE A 133 -1.37 -6.11 -5.04
CA PHE A 133 -0.36 -7.16 -5.16
C PHE A 133 1.02 -6.62 -4.79
N HIS A 134 1.94 -7.50 -4.39
CA HIS A 134 3.35 -7.17 -4.24
C HIS A 134 4.20 -7.97 -5.22
N TYR A 135 5.29 -7.37 -5.69
CA TYR A 135 6.23 -8.01 -6.60
C TYR A 135 7.59 -7.32 -6.55
N PHE A 136 8.48 -7.68 -7.48
CA PHE A 136 9.77 -7.05 -7.66
C PHE A 136 9.88 -6.44 -9.06
N THR A 137 10.51 -5.27 -9.18
CA THR A 137 10.80 -4.70 -10.50
C THR A 137 11.80 -5.57 -11.25
N PHE A 138 11.69 -5.62 -12.57
CA PHE A 138 12.79 -6.14 -13.38
C PHE A 138 14.00 -5.19 -13.29
N PRO A 139 15.25 -5.69 -13.20
CA PRO A 139 16.44 -4.83 -13.27
C PRO A 139 16.49 -3.95 -14.52
N SER A 140 15.92 -4.40 -15.64
CA SER A 140 15.81 -3.61 -16.87
C SER A 140 14.91 -2.36 -16.75
N MET A 141 14.05 -2.29 -15.73
CA MET A 141 13.14 -1.16 -15.53
C MET A 141 13.80 0.02 -14.80
N VAL A 142 14.62 -0.28 -13.79
CA VAL A 142 15.14 0.72 -12.82
C VAL A 142 16.58 0.44 -12.38
N GLY A 143 17.31 -0.45 -13.07
CA GLY A 143 18.69 -0.85 -12.78
C GLY A 143 18.83 -1.91 -11.68
N HIS A 144 17.79 -2.11 -10.86
CA HIS A 144 17.80 -3.05 -9.73
C HIS A 144 16.45 -3.76 -9.59
N THR A 145 16.47 -4.87 -8.84
CA THR A 145 15.28 -5.53 -8.34
C THR A 145 14.81 -4.79 -7.08
N LEU A 146 13.70 -4.06 -7.17
CA LEU A 146 13.12 -3.30 -6.07
C LEU A 146 11.85 -4.00 -5.59
N PRO A 147 11.67 -4.26 -4.28
CA PRO A 147 10.40 -4.71 -3.77
C PRO A 147 9.38 -3.58 -3.87
N TYR A 148 8.19 -3.91 -4.34
CA TYR A 148 7.09 -2.97 -4.41
C TYR A 148 5.75 -3.64 -4.12
N ALA A 149 4.78 -2.83 -3.72
CA ALA A 149 3.38 -3.23 -3.66
C ALA A 149 2.51 -2.18 -4.34
N TRP A 150 1.50 -2.64 -5.06
CA TRP A 150 0.42 -1.80 -5.56
C TRP A 150 -0.85 -2.06 -4.75
N ILE A 151 -1.54 -0.98 -4.39
CA ILE A 151 -2.79 -0.98 -3.67
C ILE A 151 -3.79 -0.09 -4.43
N GLY A 152 -4.94 -0.64 -4.76
CA GLY A 152 -6.00 0.06 -5.50
C GLY A 152 -7.08 0.64 -4.59
N ASN A 153 -7.51 1.87 -4.86
CA ASN A 153 -8.68 2.44 -4.20
C ASN A 153 -9.98 1.88 -4.83
N SER A 154 -10.71 1.09 -4.07
CA SER A 154 -11.92 0.39 -4.54
C SER A 154 -13.20 1.21 -4.42
N GLY A 155 -13.16 2.36 -3.74
CA GLY A 155 -14.35 3.10 -3.29
C GLY A 155 -15.36 3.40 -4.39
N LYS A 156 -14.89 3.72 -5.59
CA LYS A 156 -15.74 4.00 -6.76
C LYS A 156 -16.07 2.77 -7.61
N GLN A 157 -15.18 1.78 -7.66
CA GLN A 157 -15.24 0.68 -8.64
C GLN A 157 -15.91 -0.57 -8.08
N CYS A 158 -15.59 -0.95 -6.84
CA CYS A 158 -15.97 -2.24 -6.26
C CYS A 158 -15.80 -2.27 -4.72
N PRO A 159 -16.36 -1.30 -3.98
CA PRO A 159 -16.16 -1.25 -2.53
C PRO A 159 -16.54 -2.58 -1.85
N GLU A 160 -17.56 -3.27 -2.33
CA GLU A 160 -18.04 -4.56 -1.82
C GLU A 160 -17.06 -5.73 -1.99
N VAL A 161 -16.03 -5.59 -2.82
CA VAL A 161 -15.02 -6.64 -3.05
C VAL A 161 -13.75 -6.39 -2.24
N CYS A 162 -13.37 -5.12 -2.13
CA CYS A 162 -12.03 -4.73 -1.66
C CYS A 162 -12.04 -3.74 -0.50
N ALA A 163 -13.19 -3.48 0.13
CA ALA A 163 -13.31 -2.64 1.31
C ALA A 163 -14.12 -3.30 2.43
N TYR A 164 -14.14 -4.63 2.50
CA TYR A 164 -14.69 -5.34 3.66
C TYR A 164 -13.85 -4.99 4.91
N PRO A 165 -14.45 -4.71 6.08
CA PRO A 165 -15.86 -4.85 6.44
C PRO A 165 -16.71 -3.58 6.25
N PHE A 166 -16.16 -2.53 5.64
CA PHE A 166 -16.83 -1.24 5.44
C PHE A 166 -17.81 -1.23 4.27
N ALA A 167 -17.66 -2.17 3.33
CA ALA A 167 -18.64 -2.50 2.31
C ALA A 167 -18.78 -4.03 2.21
N LEU A 168 -20.02 -4.51 2.28
CA LEU A 168 -20.32 -5.93 2.29
C LEU A 168 -20.49 -6.47 0.87
N PRO A 169 -19.90 -7.63 0.55
CA PRO A 169 -20.16 -8.32 -0.71
C PRO A 169 -21.66 -8.56 -0.92
N GLY A 170 -22.16 -8.27 -2.13
CA GLY A 170 -23.59 -8.41 -2.44
C GLY A 170 -24.17 -9.80 -2.20
N TYR A 171 -23.34 -10.85 -2.26
CA TYR A 171 -23.76 -12.24 -2.00
C TYR A 171 -24.07 -12.53 -0.52
N MET A 172 -23.68 -11.66 0.42
CA MET A 172 -23.97 -11.83 1.86
C MET A 172 -25.44 -11.56 2.21
N GLY A 173 -26.26 -11.11 1.24
CA GLY A 173 -27.71 -11.33 1.24
C GLY A 173 -28.48 -10.84 2.48
N GLY A 174 -28.04 -9.76 3.14
CA GLY A 174 -28.72 -9.15 4.29
C GLY A 174 -28.83 -10.01 5.56
N GLY A 175 -28.33 -11.26 5.55
CA GLY A 175 -28.39 -12.20 6.68
C GLY A 175 -27.16 -12.17 7.59
N GLY A 176 -26.13 -11.39 7.24
CA GLY A 176 -24.90 -11.21 8.02
C GLY A 176 -24.87 -9.92 8.84
N PRO A 177 -23.81 -9.69 9.64
CA PRO A 177 -23.59 -8.40 10.29
C PRO A 177 -23.53 -7.29 9.23
N GLY A 178 -24.16 -6.15 9.52
CA GLY A 178 -24.14 -4.98 8.64
C GLY A 178 -22.73 -4.44 8.42
N SER A 179 -22.56 -3.60 7.38
CA SER A 179 -21.29 -2.93 7.13
C SER A 179 -20.85 -2.13 8.34
N LEU A 180 -19.57 -2.25 8.72
CA LEU A 180 -19.02 -1.38 9.75
C LEU A 180 -18.88 0.04 9.21
N SER A 181 -18.95 1.03 10.10
CA SER A 181 -18.69 2.41 9.70
C SER A 181 -17.17 2.62 9.54
N PRO A 182 -16.68 3.07 8.38
CA PRO A 182 -15.28 3.44 8.20
C PRO A 182 -14.90 4.55 9.20
N PRO A 183 -13.86 4.38 10.03
CA PRO A 183 -13.45 5.39 11.02
C PRO A 183 -13.27 6.80 10.45
N ASN A 184 -12.79 6.92 9.21
CA ASN A 184 -12.58 8.21 8.54
C ASN A 184 -13.73 8.61 7.59
N ARG A 185 -14.80 7.80 7.53
CA ARG A 185 -15.96 7.95 6.62
C ARG A 185 -15.64 7.78 5.13
N ASP A 186 -14.46 7.27 4.79
CA ASP A 186 -14.00 6.98 3.43
C ASP A 186 -13.81 5.46 3.27
N VAL A 187 -14.84 4.79 2.75
CA VAL A 187 -14.85 3.33 2.49
C VAL A 187 -13.65 2.92 1.62
N GLY A 188 -13.30 3.73 0.62
CA GLY A 188 -12.25 3.40 -0.33
C GLY A 188 -10.87 3.41 0.32
N VAL A 189 -10.55 4.47 1.07
CA VAL A 189 -9.27 4.58 1.79
C VAL A 189 -9.18 3.57 2.92
N ASP A 190 -10.25 3.36 3.69
CA ASP A 190 -10.23 2.38 4.77
C ASP A 190 -10.08 0.95 4.24
N GLY A 191 -10.63 0.63 3.06
CA GLY A 191 -10.38 -0.63 2.38
C GLY A 191 -8.93 -0.81 1.88
N MET A 192 -8.19 0.28 1.67
CA MET A 192 -6.77 0.19 1.27
C MET A 192 -5.83 -0.11 2.44
N ILE A 193 -6.25 0.16 3.67
CA ILE A 193 -5.44 -0.01 4.89
C ILE A 193 -5.97 -1.13 5.82
N SER A 194 -7.07 -1.80 5.43
CA SER A 194 -7.69 -2.90 6.17
C SER A 194 -6.99 -4.25 6.00
#